data_AF-A0A521LUV7-F1
#
_entry.id   AF-A0A521LUV7-F1
#
_cell.length_a   1.000
_cell.length_b   1.000
_cell.length_c   1.000
_cell.angle_alpha   90.00
_cell.angle_beta   90.00
_cell.angle_gamma   90.00
#
_symmetry.space_group_name_H-M   'P 1'
#
loop_
_entity.id
_entity.type
_entity.pdbx_description
1 polymer ?
#
loop_
_entity_poly.entity_id
_entity_poly.type
_entity_poly.pdbx_seq_one_letter_code
_entity_poly.pdbx_strand_id
1 'polypeptide(L)'
;MRGPSQGAICIAVAALLWALAVHNAWASRALFWDGASFLVNLLDHGRFHDFYAARAHVDWLTQVPVLIAVEWGVRDTGVLAIVYSATLFALPTAFYHFALVRVRRDPILLAAVLAVVATIYLPTSFFIVGEYNVAFACVTAAVAVAVTGEGRSRGDAALLLVFGALCLRSYEAMIYLGPLVAAVILWSTRRSDDVVVRTLGVLSSLAFAGAAIVSAATIFDYWDHPHFMKVRSTSVDFWQNMQFAIPLSGFLICAIRGMRRPVWLQGRGPLYVMATIVVLLAISPWWRDVHPPSILYPPSHYVARQAAGILLAALLAGMWAQVARRDPPAVFAAVRPPEIARRLVLTMTALTFAAAVPDVALTRLWGGYLDRLQAVVNERSGIVRAETLPLHDWPNKLFFQDWSYPALSALVSRTPGQAYVVSDQDYLSNPPFEPACGLLPKLKGYGWRS
;
A
#
# COMPACT_ATOMS: atom_id res chain seq x y z
N MET A 1 -32.21 -19.02 -2.96
CA MET A 1 -31.78 -17.87 -2.12
C MET A 1 -31.10 -16.82 -3.00
N ARG A 2 -31.70 -15.62 -3.15
CA ARG A 2 -31.02 -14.47 -3.78
C ARG A 2 -29.95 -14.00 -2.78
N GLY A 3 -28.67 -14.21 -3.06
CA GLY A 3 -27.61 -13.73 -2.17
C GLY A 3 -27.32 -12.25 -2.40
N PRO A 4 -26.28 -11.70 -1.73
CA PRO A 4 -26.10 -10.25 -1.61
C PRO A 4 -25.92 -9.59 -2.98
N SER A 5 -26.49 -8.39 -3.12
CA SER A 5 -26.32 -7.57 -4.32
C SER A 5 -24.87 -7.08 -4.41
N GLN A 6 -24.38 -6.85 -5.64
CA GLN A 6 -23.03 -6.30 -5.86
C GLN A 6 -22.83 -4.96 -5.12
N GLY A 7 -23.89 -4.16 -5.01
CA GLY A 7 -23.88 -2.91 -4.24
C GLY A 7 -23.61 -3.14 -2.75
N ALA A 8 -24.26 -4.13 -2.12
CA ALA A 8 -24.01 -4.46 -0.72
C ALA A 8 -22.57 -4.93 -0.48
N ILE A 9 -22.01 -5.71 -1.42
CA ILE A 9 -20.62 -6.15 -1.35
C ILE A 9 -19.65 -4.96 -1.44
N CYS A 10 -19.89 -4.03 -2.36
CA CYS A 10 -19.08 -2.82 -2.49
C CYS A 10 -19.09 -1.99 -1.20
N ILE A 11 -20.27 -1.80 -0.60
CA ILE A 11 -20.43 -1.07 0.66
C ILE A 11 -19.68 -1.79 1.79
N ALA A 12 -19.84 -3.11 1.91
CA ALA A 12 -19.19 -3.89 2.96
C ALA A 12 -17.66 -3.82 2.88
N VAL A 13 -17.10 -3.96 1.67
CA VAL A 13 -15.65 -3.88 1.46
C VAL A 13 -15.14 -2.45 1.65
N ALA A 14 -15.85 -1.44 1.16
CA ALA A 14 -15.48 -0.05 1.40
C ALA A 14 -15.48 0.27 2.90
N ALA A 15 -16.51 -0.16 3.63
CA ALA A 15 -16.59 0.00 5.08
C ALA A 15 -15.43 -0.69 5.81
N LEU A 16 -15.07 -1.91 5.38
CA LEU A 16 -13.89 -2.61 5.90
C LEU A 16 -12.60 -1.80 5.66
N LEU A 17 -12.37 -1.30 4.45
CA LEU A 17 -11.16 -0.53 4.13
C LEU A 17 -11.07 0.76 4.95
N TRP A 18 -12.17 1.50 5.10
CA TRP A 18 -12.20 2.69 5.94
C TRP A 18 -12.04 2.37 7.43
N ALA A 19 -12.62 1.27 7.92
CA ALA A 19 -12.41 0.81 9.29
C ALA A 19 -10.94 0.46 9.56
N LEU A 20 -10.28 -0.23 8.60
CA LEU A 20 -8.84 -0.51 8.68
C LEU A 20 -8.02 0.78 8.61
N ALA A 21 -8.35 1.71 7.72
CA ALA A 21 -7.66 3.01 7.63
C ALA A 21 -7.72 3.77 8.97
N VAL A 22 -8.88 3.81 9.61
CA VAL A 22 -9.05 4.43 10.94
C VAL A 22 -8.27 3.66 12.01
N HIS A 23 -8.37 2.34 12.03
CA HIS A 23 -7.65 1.50 13.00
C HIS A 23 -6.13 1.69 12.90
N ASN A 24 -5.60 1.66 11.68
CA ASN A 24 -4.18 1.79 11.38
C ASN A 24 -3.67 3.22 11.63
N ALA A 25 -4.51 4.22 11.39
CA ALA A 25 -4.22 5.61 11.72
C ALA A 25 -4.12 5.83 13.24
N TRP A 26 -5.07 5.28 14.00
CA TRP A 26 -5.09 5.37 15.45
C TRP A 26 -3.88 4.68 16.10
N ALA A 27 -3.43 3.56 15.52
CA ALA A 27 -2.22 2.87 15.96
C ALA A 27 -0.92 3.55 15.49
N SER A 28 -0.99 4.73 14.88
CA SER A 28 0.13 5.48 14.31
C SER A 28 1.04 4.60 13.44
N ARG A 29 0.44 3.73 12.61
CA ARG A 29 1.20 2.72 11.84
C ARG A 29 2.15 3.34 10.82
N ALA A 30 1.94 4.59 10.42
CA ALA A 30 2.90 5.29 9.57
C ALA A 30 4.26 5.52 10.25
N LEU A 31 4.37 5.44 11.58
CA LEU A 31 5.65 5.57 12.25
C LEU A 31 6.58 4.37 12.04
N PHE A 32 6.05 3.26 11.50
CA PHE A 32 6.87 2.09 11.18
C PHE A 32 7.92 2.43 10.10
N TRP A 33 9.16 2.00 10.31
CA TRP A 33 10.26 2.19 9.36
C TRP A 33 10.57 3.67 9.13
N ASP A 34 10.58 4.12 7.88
CA ASP A 34 11.08 5.45 7.54
C ASP A 34 10.13 6.54 8.01
N GLY A 35 8.88 6.21 8.32
CA GLY A 35 7.88 7.23 8.60
C GLY A 35 8.07 7.97 9.93
N ALA A 36 8.70 7.37 10.93
CA ALA A 36 9.13 8.12 12.11
C ALA A 36 10.17 9.19 11.74
N SER A 37 11.17 8.81 10.94
CA SER A 37 12.18 9.74 10.43
C SER A 37 11.57 10.81 9.55
N PHE A 38 10.59 10.45 8.70
CA PHE A 38 9.93 11.41 7.83
C PHE A 38 9.10 12.42 8.61
N LEU A 39 8.33 11.97 9.61
CA LEU A 39 7.56 12.87 10.46
C LEU A 39 8.48 13.80 11.27
N VAL A 40 9.57 13.31 11.86
CA VAL A 40 10.51 14.20 12.57
C VAL A 40 11.10 15.25 11.64
N ASN A 41 11.56 14.87 10.44
CA ASN A 41 12.10 15.82 9.47
C ASN A 41 11.06 16.87 9.05
N LEU A 42 9.81 16.45 8.84
CA LEU A 42 8.72 17.36 8.52
C LEU A 42 8.50 18.40 9.62
N LEU A 43 8.48 17.95 10.89
CA LEU A 43 8.28 18.83 12.05
C LEU A 43 9.48 19.75 12.30
N ASP A 44 10.71 19.26 12.08
CA ASP A 44 11.96 20.01 12.22
C ASP A 44 12.09 21.13 11.17
N HIS A 45 11.73 20.84 9.92
CA HIS A 45 11.80 21.81 8.83
C HIS A 45 10.61 22.78 8.79
N GLY A 46 9.45 22.37 9.32
CA GLY A 46 8.22 23.17 9.31
C GLY A 46 7.67 23.47 7.90
N ARG A 47 8.10 22.73 6.89
CA ARG A 47 7.73 22.87 5.47
C ARG A 47 7.79 21.51 4.79
N PHE A 48 7.27 21.44 3.56
CA PHE A 48 7.43 20.24 2.73
C PHE A 48 8.88 19.80 2.67
N HIS A 49 9.08 18.50 2.83
CA HIS A 49 10.38 17.88 2.73
C HIS A 49 10.33 16.77 1.67
N ASP A 50 11.15 16.93 0.62
CA ASP A 50 11.30 15.93 -0.43
C ASP A 50 12.34 14.91 0.00
N PHE A 51 11.90 13.76 0.50
CA PHE A 51 12.80 12.66 0.86
C PHE A 51 13.41 12.02 -0.39
N TYR A 52 12.59 11.89 -1.44
CA TYR A 52 13.01 11.44 -2.75
C TYR A 52 12.38 12.32 -3.81
N ALA A 53 13.21 13.09 -4.52
CA ALA A 53 12.73 13.97 -5.58
C ALA A 53 11.83 13.20 -6.58
N ALA A 54 12.19 11.97 -6.93
CA ALA A 54 11.41 11.12 -7.84
C ALA A 54 9.98 10.77 -7.36
N ARG A 55 9.65 11.02 -6.09
CA ARG A 55 8.40 10.61 -5.43
C ARG A 55 7.61 11.79 -4.80
N ALA A 56 8.08 13.01 -5.05
CA ALA A 56 7.62 14.24 -4.40
C ALA A 56 6.10 14.50 -4.43
N HIS A 57 5.38 14.10 -5.50
CA HIS A 57 3.95 14.43 -5.60
C HIS A 57 3.10 13.72 -4.54
N VAL A 58 3.43 12.46 -4.24
CA VAL A 58 2.73 11.68 -3.22
C VAL A 58 3.12 12.18 -1.82
N ASP A 59 4.39 12.52 -1.63
CA ASP A 59 4.91 13.07 -0.39
C ASP A 59 4.22 14.39 -0.03
N TRP A 60 4.10 15.33 -0.97
CA TRP A 60 3.42 16.60 -0.71
C TRP A 60 1.98 16.38 -0.27
N LEU A 61 1.23 15.55 -1.00
CA LEU A 61 -0.18 15.30 -0.69
C LEU A 61 -0.36 14.65 0.69
N THR A 62 0.59 13.82 1.12
CA THR A 62 0.54 13.13 2.42
C THR A 62 1.04 14.00 3.58
N GLN A 63 1.88 15.00 3.32
CA GLN A 63 2.39 15.95 4.31
C GLN A 63 1.44 17.13 4.57
N VAL A 64 0.64 17.56 3.58
CA VAL A 64 -0.27 18.72 3.68
C VAL A 64 -1.10 18.72 4.98
N PRO A 65 -1.83 17.64 5.36
CA PRO A 65 -2.70 17.70 6.54
C PRO A 65 -1.93 17.84 7.86
N VAL A 66 -0.70 17.32 7.92
CA VAL A 66 0.16 17.48 9.10
C VAL A 66 0.61 18.93 9.22
N LEU A 67 1.05 19.55 8.11
CA LEU A 67 1.46 20.95 8.09
C LEU A 67 0.30 21.89 8.46
N ILE A 68 -0.91 21.64 7.96
CA ILE A 68 -2.10 22.40 8.34
C ILE A 68 -2.39 22.27 9.84
N ALA A 69 -2.31 21.05 10.39
CA ALA A 69 -2.51 20.84 11.83
C ALA A 69 -1.46 21.61 12.67
N VAL A 70 -0.21 21.64 12.21
CA VAL A 70 0.86 22.45 12.81
C VAL A 70 0.55 23.95 12.72
N GLU A 71 0.09 24.45 11.59
CA GLU A 71 -0.31 25.86 11.44
C GLU A 71 -1.47 26.23 12.37
N TRP A 72 -2.41 25.31 12.61
CA TRP A 72 -3.51 25.47 13.58
C TRP A 72 -3.09 25.29 15.05
N GLY A 73 -1.80 25.14 15.32
CA GLY A 73 -1.27 25.10 16.68
C GLY A 73 -1.28 23.72 17.33
N VAL A 74 -1.53 22.63 16.58
CA VAL A 74 -1.38 21.27 17.11
C VAL A 74 0.10 21.01 17.37
N ARG A 75 0.44 20.65 18.61
CA ARG A 75 1.82 20.41 19.06
C ARG A 75 2.04 19.05 19.70
N ASP A 76 0.98 18.28 19.88
CA ASP A 76 1.06 16.89 20.36
C ASP A 76 1.56 15.98 19.23
N THR A 77 2.74 15.38 19.42
CA THR A 77 3.37 14.49 18.43
C THR A 77 2.57 13.22 18.18
N GLY A 78 1.83 12.73 19.18
CA GLY A 78 0.94 11.59 19.02
C GLY A 78 -0.25 11.92 18.12
N VAL A 79 -0.88 13.08 18.32
CA VAL A 79 -1.95 13.56 17.41
C VAL A 79 -1.42 13.75 16.00
N LEU A 80 -0.25 14.37 15.84
CA LEU A 80 0.37 14.57 14.52
C LEU A 80 0.73 13.24 13.84
N ALA A 81 1.17 12.23 14.59
CA ALA A 81 1.41 10.89 14.08
C ALA A 81 0.13 10.18 13.62
N ILE A 82 -0.99 10.39 14.33
CA ILE A 82 -2.32 9.91 13.90
C ILE A 82 -2.76 10.61 12.62
N VAL A 83 -2.62 11.94 12.52
CA VAL A 83 -2.96 12.71 11.31
C VAL A 83 -2.12 12.27 10.11
N TYR A 84 -0.81 12.09 10.32
CA TYR A 84 0.11 11.61 9.31
C TYR A 84 -0.30 10.21 8.81
N SER A 85 -0.55 9.29 9.75
CA SER A 85 -1.02 7.94 9.42
C SER A 85 -2.37 7.96 8.71
N ALA A 86 -3.33 8.77 9.18
CA ALA A 86 -4.65 8.90 8.57
C ALA A 86 -4.54 9.32 7.10
N THR A 87 -3.67 10.29 6.79
CA THR A 87 -3.49 10.76 5.42
C THR A 87 -2.92 9.67 4.51
N LEU A 88 -1.91 8.94 4.99
CA LEU A 88 -1.27 7.84 4.28
C LEU A 88 -2.22 6.66 4.01
N PHE A 89 -3.17 6.37 4.90
CA PHE A 89 -4.19 5.32 4.67
C PHE A 89 -5.41 5.81 3.89
N ALA A 90 -5.85 7.05 4.11
CA ALA A 90 -7.07 7.58 3.51
C ALA A 90 -6.96 7.69 1.99
N LEU A 91 -5.80 8.11 1.48
CA LEU A 91 -5.59 8.32 0.06
C LEU A 91 -5.72 7.03 -0.78
N PRO A 92 -4.96 5.93 -0.51
CA PRO A 92 -5.15 4.68 -1.23
C PRO A 92 -6.56 4.08 -1.00
N THR A 93 -7.10 4.23 0.23
CA THR A 93 -8.47 3.77 0.53
C THR A 93 -9.51 4.48 -0.32
N ALA A 94 -9.40 5.80 -0.50
CA ALA A 94 -10.28 6.59 -1.35
C ALA A 94 -10.20 6.14 -2.81
N PHE A 95 -9.00 5.90 -3.34
CA PHE A 95 -8.83 5.42 -4.71
C PHE A 95 -9.39 4.01 -4.91
N TYR A 96 -9.17 3.07 -3.98
CA TYR A 96 -9.77 1.74 -4.07
C TYR A 96 -11.29 1.77 -3.91
N HIS A 97 -11.82 2.58 -2.99
CA HIS A 97 -13.26 2.79 -2.85
C HIS A 97 -13.85 3.35 -4.15
N PHE A 98 -13.22 4.36 -4.74
CA PHE A 98 -13.64 4.92 -6.03
C PHE A 98 -13.60 3.87 -7.14
N ALA A 99 -12.54 3.07 -7.23
CA ALA A 99 -12.44 1.98 -8.20
C ALA A 99 -13.57 0.95 -8.03
N LEU A 100 -13.86 0.52 -6.80
CA LEU A 100 -14.97 -0.39 -6.46
C LEU A 100 -16.32 0.17 -6.91
N VAL A 101 -16.59 1.44 -6.60
CA VAL A 101 -17.83 2.12 -7.02
C VAL A 101 -17.93 2.19 -8.55
N ARG A 102 -16.82 2.44 -9.24
CA ARG A 102 -16.80 2.57 -10.71
C ARG A 102 -17.10 1.25 -11.40
N VAL A 103 -16.60 0.13 -10.88
CA VAL A 103 -16.79 -1.21 -11.48
C VAL A 103 -17.97 -2.00 -10.90
N ARG A 104 -18.71 -1.45 -9.92
CA ARG A 104 -19.75 -2.18 -9.14
C ARG A 104 -20.85 -2.86 -9.96
N ARG A 105 -21.04 -2.46 -11.22
CA ARG A 105 -22.08 -3.00 -12.13
C ARG A 105 -21.57 -4.16 -12.98
N ASP A 106 -20.25 -4.34 -13.07
CA ASP A 106 -19.62 -5.45 -13.78
C ASP A 106 -19.00 -6.41 -12.75
N PRO A 107 -19.55 -7.62 -12.55
CA PRO A 107 -19.05 -8.54 -11.54
C PRO A 107 -17.61 -9.01 -11.78
N ILE A 108 -17.14 -9.06 -13.03
CA ILE A 108 -15.79 -9.53 -13.33
C ILE A 108 -14.78 -8.43 -13.01
N LEU A 109 -15.07 -7.20 -13.44
CA LEU A 109 -14.23 -6.06 -13.08
C LEU A 109 -14.25 -5.81 -11.57
N LEU A 110 -15.40 -5.97 -10.91
CA LEU A 110 -15.51 -5.92 -9.45
C LEU A 110 -14.67 -7.00 -8.78
N ALA A 111 -14.74 -8.25 -9.24
CA ALA A 111 -13.90 -9.32 -8.72
C ALA A 111 -12.41 -9.03 -8.92
N ALA A 112 -12.01 -8.43 -10.05
CA ALA A 112 -10.62 -8.03 -10.30
C ALA A 112 -10.15 -6.92 -9.35
N VAL A 113 -10.95 -5.89 -9.09
CA VAL A 113 -10.60 -4.85 -8.10
C VAL A 113 -10.54 -5.42 -6.68
N LEU A 114 -11.48 -6.30 -6.31
CA LEU A 114 -11.42 -7.01 -5.02
C LEU A 114 -10.18 -7.89 -4.89
N ALA A 115 -9.78 -8.57 -5.97
CA ALA A 115 -8.53 -9.31 -6.03
C ALA A 115 -7.34 -8.38 -5.79
N VAL A 116 -7.28 -7.23 -6.48
CA VAL A 116 -6.22 -6.23 -6.26
C VAL A 116 -6.16 -5.81 -4.78
N VAL A 117 -7.29 -5.50 -4.17
CA VAL A 117 -7.33 -5.13 -2.75
C VAL A 117 -6.80 -6.27 -1.87
N ALA A 118 -7.27 -7.50 -2.08
CA ALA A 118 -6.96 -8.64 -1.23
C ALA A 118 -5.53 -9.17 -1.40
N THR A 119 -4.96 -9.10 -2.60
CA THR A 119 -3.66 -9.72 -2.91
C THR A 119 -2.53 -8.73 -3.09
N ILE A 120 -2.82 -7.43 -3.25
CA ILE A 120 -1.81 -6.38 -3.43
C ILE A 120 -1.88 -5.43 -2.25
N TYR A 121 -2.98 -4.68 -2.09
CA TYR A 121 -3.05 -3.62 -1.08
C TYR A 121 -2.88 -4.15 0.34
N LEU A 122 -3.75 -5.05 0.81
CA LEU A 122 -3.69 -5.53 2.19
C LEU A 122 -2.33 -6.18 2.53
N PRO A 123 -1.77 -7.07 1.68
CA PRO A 123 -0.46 -7.67 1.94
C PRO A 123 0.74 -6.74 1.87
N THR A 124 0.62 -5.53 1.30
CA THR A 124 1.75 -4.57 1.25
C THR A 124 1.54 -3.35 2.16
N SER A 125 0.32 -3.07 2.58
CA SER A 125 -0.05 -1.81 3.26
C SER A 125 0.51 -1.62 4.66
N PHE A 126 1.13 -2.64 5.28
CA PHE A 126 1.74 -2.47 6.60
C PHE A 126 2.85 -1.41 6.57
N PHE A 127 3.73 -1.48 5.57
CA PHE A 127 4.66 -0.41 5.23
C PHE A 127 3.94 0.63 4.35
N ILE A 128 3.12 1.48 4.99
CA ILE A 128 2.23 2.41 4.30
C ILE A 128 2.94 3.63 3.71
N VAL A 129 4.07 4.03 4.33
CA VAL A 129 4.87 5.20 3.94
C VAL A 129 5.44 5.05 2.53
N GLY A 130 5.54 3.81 2.03
CA GLY A 130 5.87 3.57 0.63
C GLY A 130 4.83 4.12 -0.33
N GLU A 131 5.27 5.01 -1.20
CA GLU A 131 4.48 5.78 -2.17
C GLU A 131 3.80 4.88 -3.21
N TYR A 132 4.29 3.64 -3.37
CA TYR A 132 3.70 2.60 -4.19
C TYR A 132 2.26 2.27 -3.80
N ASN A 133 1.87 2.39 -2.53
CA ASN A 133 0.49 2.10 -2.09
C ASN A 133 -0.50 3.06 -2.77
N VAL A 134 -0.13 4.34 -2.82
CA VAL A 134 -0.90 5.40 -3.49
C VAL A 134 -0.85 5.20 -5.01
N ALA A 135 0.33 4.94 -5.56
CA ALA A 135 0.50 4.73 -7.00
C ALA A 135 -0.34 3.54 -7.52
N PHE A 136 -0.31 2.40 -6.82
CA PHE A 136 -1.07 1.19 -7.17
C PHE A 136 -2.58 1.44 -7.08
N ALA A 137 -3.04 2.13 -6.05
CA ALA A 137 -4.45 2.48 -5.90
C ALA A 137 -4.92 3.45 -7.00
N CYS A 138 -4.12 4.49 -7.28
CA CYS A 138 -4.39 5.48 -8.33
C CYS A 138 -4.43 4.83 -9.72
N VAL A 139 -3.46 3.98 -10.06
CA VAL A 139 -3.43 3.23 -11.32
C VAL A 139 -4.62 2.28 -11.44
N THR A 140 -5.03 1.61 -10.36
CA THR A 140 -6.24 0.79 -10.32
C THR A 140 -7.50 1.62 -10.61
N ALA A 141 -7.62 2.79 -9.97
CA ALA A 141 -8.71 3.74 -10.21
C ALA A 141 -8.71 4.27 -11.66
N ALA A 142 -7.55 4.60 -12.21
CA ALA A 142 -7.41 5.06 -13.59
C ALA A 142 -7.87 4.00 -14.60
N VAL A 143 -7.44 2.74 -14.42
CA VAL A 143 -7.90 1.64 -15.26
C VAL A 143 -9.40 1.41 -15.09
N ALA A 144 -9.91 1.42 -13.87
CA ALA A 144 -11.34 1.28 -13.59
C ALA A 144 -12.17 2.33 -14.35
N VAL A 145 -11.76 3.59 -14.34
CA VAL A 145 -12.40 4.66 -15.14
C VAL A 145 -12.27 4.37 -16.63
N ALA A 146 -11.09 3.96 -17.09
CA ALA A 146 -10.83 3.77 -18.51
C ALA A 146 -11.59 2.60 -19.14
N VAL A 147 -11.82 1.52 -18.39
CA VAL A 147 -12.53 0.33 -18.90
C VAL A 147 -14.05 0.39 -18.75
N THR A 148 -14.59 1.38 -18.03
CA THR A 148 -16.05 1.50 -17.75
C THR A 148 -16.70 2.76 -18.35
N GLY A 149 -15.95 3.52 -19.16
CA GLY A 149 -16.41 4.77 -19.79
C GLY A 149 -17.05 4.57 -21.16
N GLU A 150 -18.19 3.89 -21.25
CA GLU A 150 -19.03 3.94 -22.46
C GLU A 150 -19.65 5.35 -22.57
N GLY A 151 -19.29 6.14 -23.60
CA GLY A 151 -19.74 7.53 -23.73
C GLY A 151 -19.10 8.48 -22.72
N ARG A 152 -17.76 8.51 -22.68
CA ARG A 152 -16.96 9.26 -21.69
C ARG A 152 -17.40 10.71 -21.49
N SER A 153 -17.62 11.06 -20.24
CA SER A 153 -17.80 12.44 -19.82
C SER A 153 -16.45 13.18 -19.84
N ARG A 154 -16.47 14.50 -20.01
CA ARG A 154 -15.28 15.36 -19.83
C ARG A 154 -14.71 15.23 -18.42
N GLY A 155 -15.56 14.96 -17.42
CA GLY A 155 -15.14 14.72 -16.04
C GLY A 155 -14.23 13.49 -15.90
N ASP A 156 -14.59 12.36 -16.53
CA ASP A 156 -13.76 11.15 -16.51
C ASP A 156 -12.40 11.38 -17.19
N ALA A 157 -12.38 12.16 -18.28
CA ALA A 157 -11.14 12.50 -18.96
C ALA A 157 -10.25 13.45 -18.13
N ALA A 158 -10.84 14.41 -17.42
CA ALA A 158 -10.12 15.28 -16.49
C ALA A 158 -9.58 14.50 -15.28
N LEU A 159 -10.35 13.56 -14.72
CA LEU A 159 -9.91 12.70 -13.62
C LEU A 159 -8.69 11.87 -14.03
N LEU A 160 -8.68 11.29 -15.24
CA LEU A 160 -7.53 10.54 -15.74
C LEU A 160 -6.28 11.41 -15.88
N LEU A 161 -6.44 12.68 -16.25
CA LEU A 161 -5.33 13.63 -16.33
C LEU A 161 -4.77 13.94 -14.94
N VAL A 162 -5.65 14.17 -13.96
CA VAL A 162 -5.27 14.38 -12.55
C VAL A 162 -4.53 13.15 -12.01
N PHE A 163 -5.02 11.94 -12.27
CA PHE A 163 -4.35 10.70 -11.89
C PHE A 163 -2.98 10.56 -12.56
N GLY A 164 -2.88 10.87 -13.86
CA GLY A 164 -1.62 10.88 -14.58
C GLY A 164 -0.60 11.87 -13.99
N ALA A 165 -1.05 13.08 -13.65
CA ALA A 165 -0.21 14.12 -13.04
C ALA A 165 0.30 13.69 -11.64
N LEU A 166 -0.57 13.11 -10.83
CA LEU A 166 -0.20 12.53 -9.53
C LEU A 166 0.85 11.42 -9.70
N CYS A 167 0.70 10.58 -10.72
CA CYS A 167 1.60 9.45 -10.96
C CYS A 167 2.97 9.83 -11.54
N LEU A 168 3.16 11.03 -12.12
CA LEU A 168 4.42 11.47 -12.76
C LEU A 168 5.67 11.27 -11.87
N ARG A 169 5.56 11.62 -10.59
CA ARG A 169 6.63 11.51 -9.59
C ARG A 169 6.10 10.74 -8.38
N SER A 170 5.75 9.47 -8.61
CA SER A 170 5.12 8.63 -7.59
C SER A 170 5.96 7.42 -7.22
N TYR A 171 6.31 6.56 -8.19
CA TYR A 171 6.96 5.29 -7.88
C TYR A 171 7.66 4.61 -9.06
N GLU A 172 8.64 3.74 -8.78
CA GLU A 172 9.44 3.04 -9.79
C GLU A 172 8.67 1.98 -10.58
N ALA A 173 7.54 1.49 -10.06
CA ALA A 173 6.67 0.58 -10.80
C ALA A 173 6.00 1.23 -12.02
N MET A 174 6.02 2.57 -12.09
CA MET A 174 5.48 3.31 -13.23
C MET A 174 6.21 3.02 -14.54
N ILE A 175 7.44 2.47 -14.50
CA ILE A 175 8.15 2.02 -15.70
C ILE A 175 7.33 1.01 -16.54
N TYR A 176 6.55 0.14 -15.90
CA TYR A 176 5.69 -0.82 -16.59
C TYR A 176 4.18 -0.53 -16.41
N LEU A 177 3.77 0.07 -15.29
CA LEU A 177 2.37 0.45 -15.08
C LEU A 177 1.97 1.67 -15.92
N GLY A 178 2.87 2.65 -16.09
CA GLY A 178 2.62 3.87 -16.88
C GLY A 178 2.26 3.56 -18.33
N PRO A 179 3.10 2.80 -19.07
CA PRO A 179 2.79 2.44 -20.45
C PRO A 179 1.52 1.60 -20.59
N LEU A 180 1.26 0.69 -19.64
CA LEU A 180 0.04 -0.10 -19.61
C LEU A 180 -1.19 0.81 -19.49
N VAL A 181 -1.22 1.71 -18.50
CA VAL A 181 -2.36 2.62 -18.29
C VAL A 181 -2.53 3.57 -19.48
N ALA A 182 -1.44 4.12 -20.01
CA ALA A 182 -1.47 4.95 -21.21
C ALA A 182 -2.12 4.22 -22.39
N ALA A 183 -1.74 2.96 -22.65
CA ALA A 183 -2.33 2.14 -23.70
C ALA A 183 -3.84 1.91 -23.47
N VAL A 184 -4.26 1.64 -22.24
CA VAL A 184 -5.68 1.46 -21.88
C VAL A 184 -6.46 2.77 -22.12
N ILE A 185 -5.91 3.92 -21.75
CA ILE A 185 -6.54 5.23 -21.94
C ILE A 185 -6.69 5.55 -23.43
N LEU A 186 -5.63 5.40 -24.24
CA LEU A 186 -5.69 5.60 -25.69
C LEU A 186 -6.69 4.65 -26.36
N TRP A 187 -6.67 3.38 -25.98
CA TRP A 187 -7.62 2.40 -26.51
C TRP A 187 -9.07 2.78 -26.21
N SER A 188 -9.32 3.33 -25.02
CA SER A 188 -10.67 3.70 -24.59
C SER A 188 -11.12 5.05 -25.15
N THR A 189 -10.21 6.00 -25.46
CA THR A 189 -10.59 7.30 -26.06
C THR A 189 -10.69 7.28 -27.57
N ARG A 190 -10.12 6.28 -28.26
CA ARG A 190 -10.10 6.22 -29.74
C ARG A 190 -11.49 6.21 -30.40
N ARG A 191 -12.55 5.88 -29.66
CA ARG A 191 -13.95 5.84 -30.15
C ARG A 191 -14.78 7.05 -29.75
N SER A 192 -14.19 8.04 -29.09
CA SER A 192 -14.89 9.25 -28.64
C SER A 192 -14.95 10.27 -29.77
N ASP A 193 -16.14 10.80 -30.06
CA ASP A 193 -16.31 11.88 -31.05
C ASP A 193 -16.03 13.28 -30.44
N ASP A 194 -16.05 13.43 -29.10
CA ASP A 194 -15.70 14.69 -28.42
C ASP A 194 -14.18 14.95 -28.47
N VAL A 195 -13.80 16.05 -29.12
CA VAL A 195 -12.41 16.53 -29.23
C VAL A 195 -11.79 16.80 -27.86
N VAL A 196 -12.54 17.35 -26.90
CA VAL A 196 -12.03 17.66 -25.56
C VAL A 196 -11.67 16.37 -24.83
N VAL A 197 -12.54 15.36 -24.89
CA VAL A 197 -12.30 14.05 -24.28
C VAL A 197 -11.07 13.37 -24.90
N ARG A 198 -10.91 13.48 -26.24
CA ARG A 198 -9.73 12.95 -26.93
C ARG A 198 -8.45 13.67 -26.51
N THR A 199 -8.44 15.00 -26.50
CA THR A 199 -7.28 15.80 -26.08
C THR A 199 -6.88 15.51 -24.65
N LEU A 200 -7.83 15.53 -23.70
CA LEU A 200 -7.58 15.18 -22.31
C LEU A 200 -7.08 13.74 -22.16
N GLY A 201 -7.62 12.79 -22.95
CA GLY A 201 -7.14 11.41 -22.96
C GLY A 201 -5.71 11.26 -23.47
N VAL A 202 -5.33 12.00 -24.52
CA VAL A 202 -3.95 12.04 -25.02
C VAL A 202 -3.02 12.64 -23.97
N LEU A 203 -3.38 13.77 -23.38
CA LEU A 203 -2.61 14.40 -22.30
C LEU A 203 -2.45 13.47 -21.09
N SER A 204 -3.52 12.78 -20.70
CA SER A 204 -3.47 11.78 -19.62
C SER A 204 -2.51 10.64 -19.96
N SER A 205 -2.57 10.14 -21.20
CA SER A 205 -1.69 9.07 -21.67
C SER A 205 -0.22 9.51 -21.70
N LEU A 206 0.04 10.75 -22.12
CA LEU A 206 1.37 11.35 -22.06
C LEU A 206 1.86 11.53 -20.62
N ALA A 207 0.99 11.89 -19.68
CA ALA A 207 1.36 11.99 -18.27
C ALA A 207 1.76 10.62 -17.69
N PHE A 208 0.99 9.56 -17.98
CA PHE A 208 1.35 8.19 -17.56
C PHE A 208 2.61 7.65 -18.25
N ALA A 209 2.84 7.99 -19.53
CA ALA A 209 4.10 7.67 -20.22
C ALA A 209 5.28 8.46 -19.63
N GLY A 210 5.08 9.74 -19.29
CA GLY A 210 6.05 10.58 -18.60
C GLY A 210 6.43 10.01 -17.23
N ALA A 211 5.47 9.44 -16.49
CA ALA A 211 5.75 8.76 -15.23
C ALA A 211 6.72 7.57 -15.41
N ALA A 212 6.60 6.86 -16.52
CA ALA A 212 7.51 5.77 -16.87
C ALA A 212 8.93 6.28 -17.15
N ILE A 213 9.05 7.44 -17.82
CA ILE A 213 10.35 8.08 -18.12
C ILE A 213 11.03 8.54 -16.82
N VAL A 214 10.30 9.25 -15.95
CA VAL A 214 10.81 9.70 -14.64
C VAL A 214 11.24 8.50 -13.80
N SER A 215 10.42 7.45 -13.79
CA SER A 215 10.75 6.20 -13.13
C SER A 215 12.00 5.54 -13.70
N ALA A 216 12.18 5.52 -15.02
CA ALA A 216 13.37 4.95 -15.66
C ALA A 216 14.62 5.74 -15.29
N ALA A 217 14.57 7.08 -15.35
CA ALA A 217 15.68 7.93 -14.93
C ALA A 217 16.09 7.65 -13.48
N THR A 218 15.11 7.55 -12.58
CA THR A 218 15.36 7.21 -11.17
C THR A 218 16.02 5.83 -11.03
N ILE A 219 15.55 4.83 -11.77
CA ILE A 219 16.15 3.48 -11.73
C ILE A 219 17.61 3.53 -12.22
N PHE A 220 17.91 4.30 -13.27
CA PHE A 220 19.27 4.46 -13.77
C PHE A 220 20.18 5.17 -12.78
N ASP A 221 19.75 6.29 -12.21
CA ASP A 221 20.53 7.10 -11.26
C ASP A 221 20.93 6.28 -10.02
N TYR A 222 20.05 5.39 -9.57
CA TYR A 222 20.26 4.60 -8.37
C TYR A 222 20.73 3.16 -8.64
N TRP A 223 20.95 2.76 -9.90
CA TRP A 223 21.18 1.36 -10.26
C TRP A 223 22.37 0.72 -9.53
N ASP A 224 23.45 1.48 -9.39
CA ASP A 224 24.70 1.05 -8.78
C ASP A 224 24.84 1.48 -7.31
N HIS A 225 23.82 2.13 -6.75
CA HIS A 225 23.86 2.57 -5.36
C HIS A 225 23.84 1.34 -4.42
N PRO A 226 24.74 1.21 -3.42
CA PRO A 226 24.84 0.01 -2.56
C PRO A 226 23.52 -0.38 -1.89
N HIS A 227 22.74 0.61 -1.44
CA HIS A 227 21.39 0.41 -0.92
C HIS A 227 20.45 -0.27 -1.94
N PHE A 228 20.45 0.17 -3.21
CA PHE A 228 19.61 -0.40 -4.25
C PHE A 228 20.03 -1.81 -4.66
N MET A 229 21.33 -2.13 -4.63
CA MET A 229 21.81 -3.50 -4.84
C MET A 229 21.24 -4.46 -3.80
N LYS A 230 21.24 -4.06 -2.51
CA LYS A 230 20.64 -4.84 -1.41
C LYS A 230 19.13 -4.98 -1.58
N VAL A 231 18.42 -3.90 -1.88
CA VAL A 231 16.96 -3.94 -2.10
C VAL A 231 16.60 -4.83 -3.29
N ARG A 232 17.37 -4.75 -4.39
CA ARG A 232 17.19 -5.58 -5.59
C ARG A 232 17.40 -7.07 -5.28
N SER A 233 18.46 -7.43 -4.56
CA SER A 233 18.70 -8.83 -4.20
C SER A 233 17.63 -9.38 -3.26
N THR A 234 17.07 -8.57 -2.36
CA THR A 234 15.96 -9.00 -1.50
C THR A 234 14.61 -9.09 -2.20
N SER A 235 14.44 -8.49 -3.39
CA SER A 235 13.13 -8.46 -4.08
C SER A 235 12.60 -9.85 -4.46
N VAL A 236 13.47 -10.86 -4.56
CA VAL A 236 13.07 -12.27 -4.80
C VAL A 236 12.54 -12.96 -3.54
N ASP A 237 12.74 -12.36 -2.36
CA ASP A 237 12.28 -12.86 -1.06
C ASP A 237 10.83 -12.47 -0.74
N PHE A 238 10.04 -12.07 -1.75
CA PHE A 238 8.62 -11.74 -1.60
C PHE A 238 7.82 -12.88 -0.95
N TRP A 239 8.28 -14.12 -1.08
CA TRP A 239 7.65 -15.31 -0.50
C TRP A 239 7.70 -15.33 1.05
N GLN A 240 8.60 -14.55 1.67
CA GLN A 240 8.66 -14.37 3.11
C GLN A 240 7.41 -13.64 3.64
N ASN A 241 6.72 -12.88 2.79
CA ASN A 241 5.44 -12.30 3.12
C ASN A 241 4.34 -13.34 2.95
N MET A 242 4.02 -14.04 4.04
CA MET A 242 2.96 -15.05 4.04
C MET A 242 1.60 -14.48 3.63
N GLN A 243 1.31 -13.23 3.98
CA GLN A 243 0.06 -12.56 3.61
C GLN A 243 -0.05 -12.32 2.10
N PHE A 244 1.08 -12.25 1.39
CA PHE A 244 1.13 -12.17 -0.06
C PHE A 244 1.21 -13.55 -0.71
N ALA A 245 2.06 -14.43 -0.18
CA ALA A 245 2.33 -15.76 -0.74
C ALA A 245 1.09 -16.68 -0.69
N ILE A 246 0.33 -16.67 0.40
CA ILE A 246 -0.88 -17.49 0.55
C ILE A 246 -1.91 -17.15 -0.54
N PRO A 247 -2.41 -15.90 -0.69
CA PRO A 247 -3.35 -15.58 -1.75
C PRO A 247 -2.75 -15.77 -3.15
N LEU A 248 -1.48 -15.40 -3.36
CA LEU A 248 -0.81 -15.60 -4.64
C LEU A 248 -0.84 -17.08 -5.07
N SER A 249 -0.60 -18.02 -4.15
CA SER A 249 -0.66 -19.46 -4.44
C SER A 249 -2.04 -19.89 -4.94
N GLY A 250 -3.12 -19.39 -4.34
CA GLY A 250 -4.49 -19.64 -4.79
C GLY A 250 -4.76 -19.14 -6.20
N PHE A 251 -4.31 -17.92 -6.49
CA PHE A 251 -4.43 -17.31 -7.80
C PHE A 251 -3.64 -18.09 -8.85
N LEU A 252 -2.40 -18.47 -8.54
CA LEU A 252 -1.57 -19.26 -9.44
C LEU A 252 -2.18 -20.62 -9.74
N ILE A 253 -2.69 -21.34 -8.73
CA ILE A 253 -3.37 -22.63 -8.91
C ILE A 253 -4.60 -22.44 -9.81
N CYS A 254 -5.45 -21.45 -9.52
CA CYS A 254 -6.65 -21.19 -10.31
C CYS A 254 -6.32 -20.75 -11.75
N ALA A 255 -5.31 -19.89 -11.93
CA ALA A 255 -4.88 -19.40 -13.23
C ALA A 255 -4.27 -20.50 -14.08
N ILE A 256 -3.30 -21.25 -13.57
CA ILE A 256 -2.64 -22.35 -14.30
C ILE A 256 -3.66 -23.42 -14.67
N ARG A 257 -4.52 -23.82 -13.73
CA ARG A 257 -5.54 -24.83 -13.99
C ARG A 257 -6.61 -24.32 -14.96
N GLY A 258 -7.04 -23.07 -14.82
CA GLY A 258 -8.01 -22.43 -15.70
C GLY A 258 -7.51 -22.21 -17.13
N MET A 259 -6.23 -21.87 -17.31
CA MET A 259 -5.61 -21.78 -18.64
C MET A 259 -5.54 -23.16 -19.31
N ARG A 260 -5.24 -24.22 -18.56
CA ARG A 260 -5.18 -25.59 -19.10
C ARG A 260 -6.55 -26.21 -19.35
N ARG A 261 -7.55 -25.89 -18.53
CA ARG A 261 -8.92 -26.40 -18.62
C ARG A 261 -9.94 -25.32 -18.23
N PRO A 262 -10.35 -24.44 -19.16
CA PRO A 262 -11.25 -23.32 -18.85
C PRO A 262 -12.57 -23.73 -18.19
N VAL A 263 -13.14 -24.86 -18.61
CA VAL A 263 -14.39 -25.41 -18.04
C VAL A 263 -14.27 -25.73 -16.55
N TRP A 264 -13.05 -26.00 -16.03
CA TRP A 264 -12.83 -26.22 -14.60
C TRP A 264 -13.19 -24.99 -13.76
N LEU A 265 -13.04 -23.77 -14.30
CA LEU A 265 -13.40 -22.52 -13.61
C LEU A 265 -14.90 -22.40 -13.34
N GLN A 266 -15.74 -23.14 -14.06
CA GLN A 266 -17.18 -23.17 -13.86
C GLN A 266 -17.60 -24.17 -12.76
N GLY A 267 -16.70 -25.08 -12.40
CA GLY A 267 -16.95 -26.12 -11.40
C GLY A 267 -16.77 -25.64 -9.97
N ARG A 268 -16.76 -26.61 -9.04
CA ARG A 268 -16.51 -26.36 -7.60
C ARG A 268 -15.03 -26.26 -7.24
N GLY A 269 -14.14 -26.67 -8.15
CA GLY A 269 -12.69 -26.70 -7.91
C GLY A 269 -12.10 -25.37 -7.43
N PRO A 270 -12.34 -24.24 -8.14
CA PRO A 270 -11.87 -22.92 -7.70
C PRO A 270 -12.38 -22.53 -6.32
N LEU A 271 -13.62 -22.91 -5.98
CA LEU A 271 -14.21 -22.60 -4.67
C LEU A 271 -13.46 -23.33 -3.56
N TYR A 272 -13.13 -24.61 -3.72
CA TYR A 272 -12.36 -25.35 -2.72
C TYR A 272 -10.95 -24.78 -2.55
N VAL A 273 -10.26 -24.47 -3.66
CA VAL A 273 -8.93 -23.85 -3.61
C VAL A 273 -9.01 -22.53 -2.83
N MET A 274 -9.91 -21.63 -3.23
CA MET A 274 -9.99 -20.32 -2.61
C MET A 274 -10.53 -20.36 -1.18
N ALA A 275 -11.44 -21.28 -0.84
CA ALA A 275 -11.89 -21.48 0.53
C ALA A 275 -10.73 -21.91 1.44
N THR A 276 -9.87 -22.81 0.97
CA THR A 276 -8.64 -23.19 1.69
C THR A 276 -7.74 -21.98 1.87
N ILE A 277 -7.50 -21.18 0.83
CA ILE A 277 -6.68 -19.96 0.91
C ILE A 277 -7.25 -18.93 1.89
N VAL A 278 -8.57 -18.73 1.89
CA VAL A 278 -9.28 -17.84 2.84
C VAL A 278 -9.04 -18.31 4.27
N VAL A 279 -9.19 -19.61 4.54
CA VAL A 279 -8.95 -20.18 5.87
C VAL A 279 -7.48 -20.04 6.27
N LEU A 280 -6.54 -20.44 5.41
CA LEU A 280 -5.10 -20.34 5.66
C LEU A 280 -4.67 -18.90 5.95
N LEU A 281 -5.17 -17.94 5.18
CA LEU A 281 -4.86 -16.53 5.38
C LEU A 281 -5.43 -16.01 6.70
N ALA A 282 -6.69 -16.35 7.00
CA ALA A 282 -7.33 -15.94 8.24
C ALA A 282 -6.60 -16.48 9.47
N ILE A 283 -6.17 -17.76 9.46
CA ILE A 283 -5.47 -18.36 10.62
C ILE A 283 -3.98 -18.03 10.69
N SER A 284 -3.41 -17.42 9.65
CA SER A 284 -1.97 -17.15 9.56
C SER A 284 -1.36 -16.38 10.74
N PRO A 285 -2.06 -15.45 11.44
CA PRO A 285 -1.48 -14.78 12.61
C PRO A 285 -1.16 -15.69 13.79
N TRP A 286 -1.84 -16.84 13.89
CA TRP A 286 -1.67 -17.80 14.97
C TRP A 286 -0.65 -18.89 14.65
N TRP A 287 -0.13 -18.97 13.42
CA TRP A 287 0.90 -19.95 13.08
C TRP A 287 2.18 -19.77 13.88
N ARG A 288 2.47 -18.56 14.34
CA ARG A 288 3.59 -18.29 15.25
C ARG A 288 3.51 -19.08 16.56
N ASP A 289 2.30 -19.36 17.04
CA ASP A 289 2.09 -20.07 18.31
C ASP A 289 2.43 -21.58 18.15
N VAL A 290 2.45 -22.07 16.91
CA VAL A 290 2.77 -23.47 16.57
C VAL A 290 4.20 -23.60 16.02
N HIS A 291 4.65 -22.65 15.21
CA HIS A 291 5.97 -22.63 14.60
C HIS A 291 6.51 -21.19 14.62
N PRO A 292 7.36 -20.83 15.62
CA PRO A 292 7.85 -19.46 15.80
C PRO A 292 8.48 -18.81 14.56
N PRO A 293 9.14 -19.53 13.63
CA PRO A 293 9.62 -18.95 12.36
C PRO A 293 8.54 -18.61 11.32
N SER A 294 7.30 -19.11 11.47
CA SER A 294 6.17 -18.82 10.57
C SER A 294 5.55 -17.47 10.91
N ILE A 295 6.23 -16.41 10.49
CA ILE A 295 6.01 -15.05 10.97
C ILE A 295 5.32 -14.19 9.92
N LEU A 296 4.35 -13.39 10.37
CA LEU A 296 3.98 -12.15 9.69
C LEU A 296 5.14 -11.17 9.86
N TYR A 297 6.06 -11.12 8.89
CA TYR A 297 7.27 -10.30 9.00
C TYR A 297 7.00 -8.93 8.38
N PRO A 298 6.80 -7.86 9.17
CA PRO A 298 6.34 -6.58 8.62
C PRO A 298 7.27 -6.01 7.53
N PRO A 299 8.61 -6.12 7.63
CA PRO A 299 9.52 -5.79 6.54
C PRO A 299 9.26 -6.48 5.20
N SER A 300 8.75 -7.72 5.22
CA SER A 300 8.44 -8.46 4.00
C SER A 300 7.32 -7.81 3.17
N HIS A 301 6.50 -6.94 3.76
CA HIS A 301 5.49 -6.16 3.04
C HIS A 301 6.13 -5.18 2.06
N TYR A 302 7.21 -4.52 2.46
CA TYR A 302 8.01 -3.70 1.56
C TYR A 302 8.64 -4.57 0.49
N VAL A 303 9.28 -5.68 0.85
CA VAL A 303 9.94 -6.58 -0.12
C VAL A 303 8.97 -7.11 -1.18
N ALA A 304 7.75 -7.48 -0.78
CA ALA A 304 6.74 -8.05 -1.67
C ALA A 304 6.19 -7.05 -2.70
N ARG A 305 6.39 -5.74 -2.52
CA ARG A 305 5.81 -4.68 -3.38
C ARG A 305 6.13 -4.85 -4.86
N GLN A 306 7.31 -5.37 -5.21
CA GLN A 306 7.71 -5.54 -6.60
C GLN A 306 6.92 -6.66 -7.27
N ALA A 307 6.80 -7.82 -6.61
CA ALA A 307 5.97 -8.93 -7.07
C ALA A 307 4.49 -8.54 -7.11
N ALA A 308 4.03 -7.76 -6.11
CA ALA A 308 2.68 -7.23 -6.07
C ALA A 308 2.39 -6.27 -7.24
N GLY A 309 3.34 -5.41 -7.62
CA GLY A 309 3.21 -4.54 -8.79
C GLY A 309 3.15 -5.31 -10.12
N ILE A 310 3.90 -6.40 -10.26
CA ILE A 310 3.80 -7.29 -11.44
C ILE A 310 2.43 -7.96 -11.49
N LEU A 311 1.95 -8.49 -10.34
CA LEU A 311 0.61 -9.05 -10.23
C LEU A 311 -0.46 -8.01 -10.56
N LEU A 312 -0.29 -6.76 -10.11
CA LEU A 312 -1.18 -5.65 -10.44
C LEU A 312 -1.25 -5.44 -11.95
N ALA A 313 -0.09 -5.34 -12.62
CA ALA A 313 -0.04 -5.17 -14.06
C ALA A 313 -0.78 -6.30 -14.79
N ALA A 314 -0.63 -7.55 -14.35
CA ALA A 314 -1.33 -8.70 -14.92
C ALA A 314 -2.86 -8.61 -14.72
N LEU A 315 -3.32 -8.24 -13.53
CA LEU A 315 -4.75 -8.08 -13.23
C LEU A 315 -5.37 -6.93 -14.05
N LEU A 316 -4.68 -5.79 -14.15
CA LEU A 316 -5.14 -4.64 -14.93
C LEU A 316 -5.14 -4.92 -16.44
N ALA A 317 -4.13 -5.61 -16.96
CA ALA A 317 -4.12 -6.09 -18.32
C ALA A 317 -5.27 -7.09 -18.58
N GLY A 318 -5.59 -7.93 -17.60
CA GLY A 318 -6.75 -8.82 -17.62
C GLY A 318 -8.08 -8.07 -17.68
N MET A 319 -8.24 -7.02 -16.86
CA MET A 319 -9.41 -6.13 -16.90
C MET A 319 -9.56 -5.48 -18.29
N TRP A 320 -8.46 -4.97 -18.85
CA TRP A 320 -8.48 -4.37 -20.18
C TRP A 320 -8.82 -5.41 -21.26
N ALA A 321 -8.18 -6.58 -21.25
CA ALA A 321 -8.42 -7.64 -22.23
C ALA A 321 -9.87 -8.14 -22.20
N GLN A 322 -10.48 -8.21 -21.02
CA GLN A 322 -11.87 -8.62 -20.81
C GLN A 322 -12.86 -7.72 -21.56
N VAL A 323 -12.60 -6.40 -21.59
CA VAL A 323 -13.48 -5.38 -22.19
C VAL A 323 -13.08 -5.11 -23.65
N ALA A 324 -11.79 -5.12 -23.97
CA ALA A 324 -11.29 -4.72 -25.28
C ALA A 324 -11.52 -5.74 -26.39
N ARG A 325 -11.56 -7.03 -26.04
CA ARG A 325 -11.67 -8.12 -27.03
C ARG A 325 -13.12 -8.48 -27.26
N ARG A 326 -13.55 -8.42 -28.52
CA ARG A 326 -14.84 -8.97 -28.97
C ARG A 326 -14.91 -10.48 -28.74
N ASP A 327 -13.81 -11.16 -29.05
CA ASP A 327 -13.67 -12.61 -28.87
C ASP A 327 -12.60 -12.90 -27.80
N PRO A 328 -12.99 -13.05 -26.53
CA PRO A 328 -12.04 -13.22 -25.44
C PRO A 328 -11.48 -14.65 -25.42
N PRO A 329 -10.24 -14.85 -24.94
CA PRO A 329 -9.72 -16.19 -24.67
C PRO A 329 -10.68 -17.05 -23.84
N ALA A 330 -10.67 -18.36 -24.04
CA ALA A 330 -11.62 -19.30 -23.41
C ALA A 330 -11.69 -19.18 -21.88
N VAL A 331 -10.58 -18.82 -21.22
CA VAL A 331 -10.52 -18.58 -19.76
C VAL A 331 -11.43 -17.44 -19.32
N PHE A 332 -11.47 -16.34 -20.08
CA PHE A 332 -12.31 -15.18 -19.83
C PHE A 332 -13.78 -15.46 -20.18
N ALA A 333 -14.02 -16.19 -21.28
CA ALA A 333 -15.35 -16.67 -21.62
C ALA A 333 -15.94 -17.58 -20.52
N ALA A 334 -15.10 -18.42 -19.89
CA ALA A 334 -15.54 -19.36 -18.86
C ALA A 334 -16.03 -18.69 -17.56
N VAL A 335 -15.57 -17.46 -17.28
CA VAL A 335 -15.96 -16.71 -16.06
C VAL A 335 -17.08 -15.69 -16.29
N ARG A 336 -17.47 -15.45 -17.55
CA ARG A 336 -18.60 -14.57 -17.94
C ARG A 336 -20.00 -15.01 -17.49
N PRO A 337 -20.32 -16.32 -17.35
CA PRO A 337 -21.66 -16.70 -16.89
C PRO A 337 -21.98 -16.03 -15.55
N PRO A 338 -23.18 -15.42 -15.39
CA PRO A 338 -23.52 -14.61 -14.20
C PRO A 338 -23.33 -15.33 -12.86
N GLU A 339 -23.63 -16.62 -12.83
CA GLU A 339 -23.45 -17.46 -11.65
C GLU A 339 -21.98 -17.61 -11.25
N ILE A 340 -21.08 -17.76 -12.24
CA ILE A 340 -19.63 -17.88 -12.00
C ILE A 340 -19.06 -16.54 -11.59
N ALA A 341 -19.42 -15.45 -12.29
CA ALA A 341 -18.99 -14.11 -11.94
C ALA A 341 -19.42 -13.74 -10.52
N ARG A 342 -20.63 -14.10 -10.10
CA ARG A 342 -21.11 -13.91 -8.73
C ARG A 342 -20.30 -14.70 -7.70
N ARG A 343 -19.96 -15.96 -7.99
CA ARG A 343 -19.08 -16.77 -7.12
C ARG A 343 -17.69 -16.17 -6.99
N LEU A 344 -17.14 -15.64 -8.08
CA LEU A 344 -15.86 -14.94 -8.07
C LEU A 344 -15.91 -13.72 -7.15
N VAL A 345 -16.92 -12.85 -7.30
CA VAL A 345 -17.10 -11.69 -6.41
C VAL A 345 -17.16 -12.12 -4.95
N LEU A 346 -18.01 -13.10 -4.61
CA LEU A 346 -18.14 -13.59 -3.23
C LEU A 346 -16.82 -14.16 -2.68
N THR A 347 -16.10 -14.90 -3.50
CA THR A 347 -14.82 -15.50 -3.13
C THR A 347 -13.75 -14.43 -2.90
N MET A 348 -13.68 -13.43 -3.77
CA MET A 348 -12.75 -12.31 -3.61
C MET A 348 -13.12 -11.45 -2.41
N THR A 349 -14.41 -11.24 -2.14
CA THR A 349 -14.87 -10.58 -0.91
C THR A 349 -14.42 -11.37 0.32
N ALA A 350 -14.67 -12.68 0.38
CA ALA A 350 -14.23 -13.51 1.49
C ALA A 350 -12.71 -13.44 1.70
N LEU A 351 -11.94 -13.41 0.60
CA LEU A 351 -10.49 -13.22 0.65
C LEU A 351 -10.10 -11.84 1.18
N THR A 352 -10.78 -10.76 0.78
CA THR A 352 -10.54 -9.42 1.33
C THR A 352 -10.76 -9.37 2.84
N PHE A 353 -11.84 -9.99 3.33
CA PHE A 353 -12.11 -10.08 4.77
C PHE A 353 -11.07 -10.94 5.50
N ALA A 354 -10.65 -12.06 4.92
CA ALA A 354 -9.59 -12.89 5.49
C ALA A 354 -8.23 -12.16 5.52
N ALA A 355 -7.91 -11.38 4.49
CA ALA A 355 -6.68 -10.57 4.41
C ALA A 355 -6.64 -9.44 5.45
N ALA A 356 -7.80 -8.97 5.93
CA ALA A 356 -7.87 -7.99 7.02
C ALA A 356 -7.46 -8.57 8.38
N VAL A 357 -7.60 -9.89 8.59
CA VAL A 357 -7.27 -10.54 9.87
C VAL A 357 -5.77 -10.38 10.23
N PRO A 358 -4.82 -10.73 9.34
CA PRO A 358 -3.40 -10.52 9.64
C PRO A 358 -2.99 -9.04 9.69
N ASP A 359 -3.66 -8.15 8.95
CA ASP A 359 -3.45 -6.69 9.05
C ASP A 359 -3.78 -6.16 10.46
N VAL A 360 -4.94 -6.55 11.01
CA VAL A 360 -5.36 -6.19 12.37
C VAL A 360 -4.42 -6.81 13.41
N ALA A 361 -4.04 -8.08 13.24
CA ALA A 361 -3.13 -8.75 14.16
C ALA A 361 -1.76 -8.05 14.23
N LEU A 362 -1.16 -7.74 13.09
CA LEU A 362 0.11 -7.00 13.02
C LEU A 362 -0.01 -5.60 13.62
N THR A 363 -1.10 -4.89 13.34
CA THR A 363 -1.32 -3.54 13.86
C THR A 363 -1.46 -3.52 15.38
N ARG A 364 -2.07 -4.54 15.98
CA ARG A 364 -2.11 -4.71 17.44
C ARG A 364 -0.73 -5.00 18.03
N LEU A 365 0.08 -5.84 17.38
CA LEU A 365 1.45 -6.11 17.80
C LEU A 365 2.31 -4.84 17.75
N TRP A 366 2.11 -4.01 16.72
CA TRP A 366 2.76 -2.71 16.57
C TRP A 366 2.36 -1.72 17.66
N GLY A 367 1.07 -1.59 17.97
CA GLY A 367 0.60 -0.75 19.07
C GLY A 367 1.26 -1.14 20.40
N GLY A 368 1.29 -2.44 20.72
CA GLY A 368 1.98 -2.92 21.92
C GLY A 368 3.51 -2.70 21.92
N TYR A 369 4.14 -2.62 20.74
CA TYR A 369 5.55 -2.24 20.62
C TYR A 369 5.76 -0.76 20.91
N LEU A 370 4.92 0.13 20.35
CA LEU A 370 4.96 1.57 20.63
C LEU A 370 4.71 1.87 22.11
N ASP A 371 3.76 1.20 22.76
CA ASP A 371 3.49 1.38 24.18
C ASP A 371 4.71 1.03 25.04
N ARG A 372 5.40 -0.07 24.71
CA ARG A 372 6.64 -0.48 25.40
C ARG A 372 7.78 0.52 25.18
N LEU A 373 7.96 1.00 23.95
CA LEU A 373 8.96 2.02 23.66
C LEU A 373 8.65 3.33 24.40
N GLN A 374 7.39 3.76 24.40
CA GLN A 374 6.91 4.93 25.14
C GLN A 374 7.21 4.80 26.64
N ALA A 375 6.96 3.64 27.25
CA ALA A 375 7.29 3.41 28.66
C ALA A 375 8.80 3.58 28.92
N VAL A 376 9.65 2.97 28.10
CA VAL A 376 11.11 3.09 28.22
C VAL A 376 11.58 4.54 28.16
N VAL A 377 11.12 5.32 27.19
CA VAL A 377 11.58 6.71 27.02
C VAL A 377 11.04 7.66 28.09
N ASN A 378 9.90 7.35 28.70
CA ASN A 378 9.33 8.17 29.76
C ASN A 378 9.94 7.87 31.15
N GLU A 379 10.33 6.61 31.39
CA GLU A 379 10.87 6.17 32.69
C GLU A 379 12.38 6.39 32.83
N ARG A 380 13.12 6.42 31.72
CA ARG A 380 14.58 6.57 31.72
C ARG A 380 15.01 8.01 31.42
N SER A 381 16.30 8.27 31.52
CA SER A 381 16.90 9.57 31.18
C SER A 381 18.20 9.37 30.38
N GLY A 382 18.46 10.27 29.44
CA GLY A 382 19.66 10.25 28.60
C GLY A 382 19.60 9.21 27.49
N ILE A 383 20.78 8.75 27.06
CA ILE A 383 20.92 7.77 25.99
C ILE A 383 20.70 6.36 26.55
N VAL A 384 19.71 5.66 26.01
CA VAL A 384 19.36 4.27 26.36
C VAL A 384 19.76 3.37 25.19
N ARG A 385 20.60 2.38 25.45
CA ARG A 385 21.04 1.42 24.43
C ARG A 385 19.95 0.38 24.17
N ALA A 386 19.58 0.18 22.91
CA ALA A 386 18.56 -0.76 22.47
C ALA A 386 18.90 -2.21 22.88
N GLU A 387 20.19 -2.53 22.92
CA GLU A 387 20.76 -3.82 23.31
C GLU A 387 20.49 -4.15 24.78
N THR A 388 20.26 -3.12 25.61
CA THR A 388 19.95 -3.28 27.05
C THR A 388 18.45 -3.44 27.31
N LEU A 389 17.64 -3.42 26.25
CA LEU A 389 16.19 -3.51 26.32
C LEU A 389 15.71 -4.82 25.69
N PRO A 390 14.56 -5.36 26.12
CA PRO A 390 13.92 -6.52 25.49
C PRO A 390 13.26 -6.14 24.14
N LEU A 391 13.86 -5.24 23.37
CA LEU A 391 13.41 -4.83 22.03
C LEU A 391 13.83 -5.84 20.96
N HIS A 392 14.88 -6.62 21.24
CA HIS A 392 15.31 -7.74 20.40
C HIS A 392 14.56 -9.05 20.71
N ASP A 393 13.74 -9.05 21.76
CA ASP A 393 12.94 -10.21 22.16
C ASP A 393 11.62 -10.26 21.41
N TRP A 394 11.03 -11.46 21.35
CA TRP A 394 9.69 -11.63 20.80
C TRP A 394 8.64 -10.99 21.72
N PRO A 395 7.61 -10.31 21.17
CA PRO A 395 7.33 -10.07 19.76
C PRO A 395 7.98 -8.80 19.17
N ASN A 396 8.72 -8.02 19.95
CA ASN A 396 9.28 -6.71 19.54
C ASN A 396 10.27 -6.81 18.39
N LYS A 397 10.99 -7.94 18.30
CA LYS A 397 11.92 -8.24 17.20
C LYS A 397 11.30 -8.08 15.81
N LEU A 398 9.98 -8.19 15.67
CA LEU A 398 9.25 -7.96 14.42
C LEU A 398 9.39 -6.54 13.87
N PHE A 399 9.57 -5.57 14.76
CA PHE A 399 9.57 -4.14 14.46
C PHE A 399 10.95 -3.50 14.65
N PHE A 400 11.95 -4.33 14.91
CA PHE A 400 13.33 -3.92 15.16
C PHE A 400 13.94 -3.20 13.94
N GLN A 401 14.31 -1.92 14.13
CA GLN A 401 14.88 -1.06 13.10
C GLN A 401 15.82 -0.01 13.73
N ASP A 402 17.12 -0.32 13.72
CA ASP A 402 18.15 0.46 14.43
C ASP A 402 18.13 1.97 14.15
N TRP A 403 18.01 2.35 12.89
CA TRP A 403 18.05 3.76 12.47
C TRP A 403 16.80 4.56 12.84
N SER A 404 15.69 3.87 13.13
CA SER A 404 14.40 4.52 13.44
C SER A 404 14.26 4.89 14.92
N TYR A 405 15.05 4.27 15.81
CA TYR A 405 14.90 4.43 17.26
C TYR A 405 15.00 5.87 17.76
N PRO A 406 15.95 6.71 17.30
CA PRO A 406 16.02 8.10 17.75
C PRO A 406 14.74 8.86 17.39
N ALA A 407 14.27 8.73 16.14
CA ALA A 407 13.08 9.42 15.65
C ALA A 407 11.80 8.90 16.32
N LEU A 408 11.67 7.58 16.49
CA LEU A 408 10.55 6.99 17.23
C LEU A 408 10.53 7.49 18.68
N SER A 409 11.68 7.48 19.37
CA SER A 409 11.80 7.97 20.75
C SER A 409 11.33 9.42 20.88
N ALA A 410 11.72 10.27 19.92
CA ALA A 410 11.32 11.67 19.86
C ALA A 410 9.80 11.87 19.71
N LEU A 411 9.14 11.00 18.93
CA LEU A 411 7.72 11.14 18.61
C LEU A 411 6.81 10.51 19.66
N VAL A 412 7.20 9.38 20.27
CA VAL A 412 6.36 8.66 21.23
C VAL A 412 6.52 9.15 22.67
N SER A 413 7.53 9.94 22.97
CA SER A 413 7.79 10.43 24.33
C SER A 413 6.71 11.40 24.82
N ARG A 414 6.29 11.22 26.08
CA ARG A 414 5.45 12.19 26.83
C ARG A 414 6.28 13.15 27.66
N THR A 415 7.58 12.90 27.78
CA THR A 415 8.56 13.77 28.43
C THR A 415 9.65 14.13 27.41
N PRO A 416 9.32 14.97 26.42
CA PRO A 416 10.13 15.09 25.23
C PRO A 416 11.52 15.67 25.54
N GLY A 417 12.56 15.03 25.00
CA GLY A 417 13.96 15.35 25.30
C GLY A 417 14.55 14.62 26.51
N GLN A 418 13.76 13.85 27.28
CA GLN A 418 14.26 13.17 28.47
C GLN A 418 15.15 11.96 28.15
N ALA A 419 14.77 11.11 27.19
CA ALA A 419 15.54 9.93 26.82
C ALA A 419 15.40 9.58 25.33
N TYR A 420 16.43 8.94 24.79
CA TYR A 420 16.45 8.39 23.43
C TYR A 420 16.94 6.96 23.45
N VAL A 421 16.27 6.10 22.69
CA VAL A 421 16.79 4.79 22.36
C VAL A 421 17.72 4.91 21.16
N VAL A 422 18.91 4.31 21.25
CA VAL A 422 19.92 4.24 20.18
C VAL A 422 20.45 2.81 20.08
N SER A 423 20.98 2.43 18.91
CA SER A 423 21.65 1.14 18.67
C SER A 423 23.18 1.33 18.66
N ASP A 424 23.94 0.33 19.09
CA ASP A 424 25.40 0.35 19.23
C ASP A 424 26.15 0.07 17.89
N GLN A 425 25.44 -0.20 16.78
CA GLN A 425 26.08 -0.59 15.52
C GLN A 425 26.83 0.56 14.81
N ASP A 426 27.98 0.21 14.20
CA ASP A 426 28.77 1.08 13.31
C ASP A 426 27.83 1.85 12.37
N TYR A 427 27.89 3.18 12.48
CA TYR A 427 27.07 4.26 11.89
C TYR A 427 26.96 4.26 10.34
N LEU A 428 26.78 3.10 9.71
CA LEU A 428 26.51 2.91 8.29
C LEU A 428 25.02 3.08 7.96
N SER A 429 24.14 2.94 8.97
CA SER A 429 22.76 3.40 8.86
C SER A 429 22.74 4.90 9.11
N ASN A 430 22.10 5.68 8.25
CA ASN A 430 22.08 7.15 8.30
C ASN A 430 20.81 7.61 9.04
N PRO A 431 20.77 7.64 10.40
CA PRO A 431 19.60 8.11 11.12
C PRO A 431 19.33 9.59 10.80
N PRO A 432 18.08 10.07 10.91
CA PRO A 432 17.75 11.46 10.57
C PRO A 432 18.46 12.50 11.46
N PHE A 433 18.88 12.10 12.67
CA PHE A 433 19.68 12.89 13.60
C PHE A 433 20.40 11.95 14.58
N GLU A 434 21.41 12.47 15.29
CA GLU A 434 22.31 11.68 16.11
C GLU A 434 22.42 12.21 17.55
N PRO A 435 21.59 11.69 18.49
CA PRO A 435 21.60 12.13 19.88
C PRO A 435 22.95 11.93 20.58
N ALA A 436 23.69 10.87 20.22
CA ALA A 436 25.00 10.58 20.81
C ALA A 436 26.05 11.65 20.48
N CYS A 437 25.94 12.29 19.33
CA CYS A 437 26.80 13.40 18.88
C CYS A 437 26.23 14.78 19.24
N GLY A 438 25.12 14.85 19.99
CA GLY A 438 24.44 16.10 20.33
C GLY A 438 23.61 16.71 19.18
N LEU A 439 23.46 15.99 18.06
CA LEU A 439 22.58 16.38 16.96
C LEU A 439 21.14 15.99 17.31
N LEU A 440 20.35 16.97 17.75
CA LEU A 440 18.95 16.81 18.09
C LEU A 440 18.06 17.53 17.05
N PRO A 441 16.84 17.01 16.78
CA PRO A 441 15.91 17.66 15.88
C PRO A 441 15.33 18.91 16.56
N LYS A 442 15.02 19.96 15.80
CA LYS A 442 14.44 21.21 16.32
C LYS A 442 12.93 21.03 16.52
N LEU A 443 12.56 20.25 17.53
CA LEU A 443 11.17 20.00 17.90
C LEU A 443 10.63 20.95 18.97
N LYS A 444 11.29 22.11 19.14
CA LYS A 444 10.87 23.14 20.09
C LYS A 444 9.41 23.53 19.85
N GLY A 445 8.61 23.46 20.92
CA GLY A 445 7.17 23.72 20.85
C GLY A 445 6.29 22.48 20.70
N TYR A 446 6.84 21.32 20.30
CA TYR A 446 6.13 20.02 20.30
C TYR A 446 6.26 19.28 21.64
N GLY A 447 6.21 20.03 22.75
CA GLY A 447 6.49 19.52 24.09
C GLY A 447 7.98 19.47 24.48
N TRP A 448 8.89 19.81 23.58
CA TRP A 448 10.33 19.91 23.85
C TRP A 448 10.70 21.26 24.49
N ARG A 449 11.59 21.23 25.49
CA ARG A 449 11.96 22.40 26.30
C ARG A 449 13.08 23.27 25.73
N SER A 450 13.83 22.80 24.71
CA SER A 450 14.91 23.55 24.08
C SER A 450 15.18 23.07 22.67
#